data_AF-A0A430Q4A8-F1
#
_entry.id   AF-A0A430Q4A8-F1
#
_cell.length_a   1.000
_cell.length_b   1.000
_cell.length_c   1.000
_cell.angle_alpha   90.00
_cell.angle_beta   90.00
_cell.angle_gamma   90.00
#
_symmetry.space_group_name_H-M   'P 1'
#
loop_
_entity.id
_entity.type
_entity.pdbx_description
1 polymer ?
#
loop_
_entity_poly.entity_id
_entity_poly.type
_entity_poly.pdbx_seq_one_letter_code
_entity_poly.pdbx_strand_id
1 'polypeptide(L)' 'TMDDMPDQARSPYVTAAFIVSLQQVNKLDLGDLEWMITSYQEMVICQFHFTCQSALPLFLTVVGSSECNIGGFTIK' A
#
# COMPACT_ATOMS: atom_id res chain seq x y z
N THR A 1 0.62 8.61 19.72
CA THR A 1 1.00 7.23 20.15
C THR A 1 0.37 6.25 19.16
N MET A 2 0.56 4.93 19.24
CA MET A 2 -0.15 3.96 18.38
C MET A 2 -1.69 4.08 18.45
N ASP A 3 -2.23 4.88 19.38
CA ASP A 3 -3.65 5.17 19.59
C ASP A 3 -4.31 6.04 18.50
N ASP A 4 -3.56 6.77 17.68
CA ASP A 4 -4.17 7.70 16.70
C ASP A 4 -4.37 7.08 15.30
N MET A 5 -4.04 5.79 15.13
CA MET A 5 -4.15 5.12 13.83
C MET A 5 -5.53 4.45 13.68
N PRO A 6 -6.32 4.76 12.63
CA PRO A 6 -7.64 4.18 12.46
C PRO A 6 -7.58 2.65 12.43
N ASP A 7 -8.38 1.98 13.25
CA ASP A 7 -8.42 0.51 13.31
C ASP A 7 -8.73 -0.13 11.95
N GLN A 8 -9.49 0.59 11.11
CA GLN A 8 -9.79 0.18 9.74
C GLN A 8 -8.53 0.02 8.89
N ALA A 9 -7.51 0.84 9.09
CA ALA A 9 -6.25 0.78 8.34
C ALA A 9 -5.45 -0.51 8.64
N ARG A 10 -5.70 -1.14 9.79
CA ARG A 10 -5.11 -2.43 10.19
C ARG A 10 -5.91 -3.63 9.69
N SER A 11 -7.08 -3.39 9.11
CA SER A 11 -7.97 -4.46 8.73
C SER A 11 -7.40 -5.27 7.55
N PRO A 12 -7.51 -6.60 7.56
CA PRO A 12 -7.08 -7.44 6.44
C PRO A 12 -7.69 -7.05 5.09
N TYR A 13 -8.85 -6.39 5.09
CA TYR A 13 -9.48 -5.93 3.85
C TYR A 13 -8.58 -4.93 3.08
N VAL A 14 -7.80 -4.10 3.78
CA VAL A 14 -6.93 -3.09 3.14
C VAL A 14 -5.84 -3.77 2.31
N THR A 15 -5.21 -4.80 2.87
CA THR A 15 -4.22 -5.62 2.13
C THR A 15 -4.90 -6.41 1.00
N ALA A 16 -6.09 -6.96 1.22
CA ALA A 16 -6.82 -7.68 0.19
C ALA A 16 -7.21 -6.77 -1.00
N ALA A 17 -7.66 -5.54 -0.73
CA ALA A 17 -7.99 -4.56 -1.76
C ALA A 17 -6.78 -4.19 -2.63
N PHE A 18 -5.59 -4.07 -2.02
CA PHE A 18 -4.35 -3.87 -2.76
C PHE A 18 -3.99 -5.05 -3.66
N ILE A 19 -4.07 -6.29 -3.15
CA ILE A 19 -3.81 -7.50 -3.95
C ILE A 19 -4.76 -7.58 -5.15
N VAL A 20 -6.05 -7.27 -4.95
CA VAL A 20 -7.01 -7.20 -6.06
C VAL A 20 -6.61 -6.11 -7.05
N SER A 21 -6.17 -4.94 -6.58
CA SER A 21 -5.74 -3.83 -7.44
C SER A 21 -4.54 -4.21 -8.32
N LEU A 22 -3.57 -4.95 -7.78
CA LEU A 22 -2.45 -5.51 -8.56
C LEU A 22 -2.93 -6.40 -9.71
N GLN A 23 -3.99 -7.18 -9.50
CA GLN A 23 -4.54 -8.05 -10.55
C GLN A 23 -5.35 -7.27 -11.60
N GLN A 24 -6.00 -6.17 -11.21
CA GLN A 24 -6.79 -5.36 -12.13
C GLN A 24 -5.92 -4.46 -13.00
N VAL A 25 -4.85 -3.89 -12.45
CA VAL A 25 -3.99 -2.96 -13.19
C VAL A 25 -3.29 -3.62 -14.39
N ASN A 26 -3.00 -4.92 -14.30
CA ASN A 26 -2.44 -5.71 -15.40
C ASN A 26 -3.37 -5.77 -16.63
N LYS A 27 -4.65 -5.40 -16.48
CA LYS A 27 -5.61 -5.31 -17.58
C LYS A 27 -5.59 -3.95 -18.29
N LEU A 28 -4.89 -2.96 -17.73
CA LEU A 28 -4.81 -1.60 -18.25
C LEU A 28 -3.59 -1.39 -19.16
N ASP A 29 -2.75 -2.41 -19.37
CA ASP A 29 -1.52 -2.35 -20.16
C ASP A 29 -0.54 -1.25 -19.71
N LEU A 30 -0.52 -0.97 -18.40
CA LEU A 30 0.34 0.03 -17.76
C LEU A 30 1.63 -0.55 -17.18
N GLY A 31 1.88 -1.85 -17.39
CA GLY A 31 2.95 -2.61 -16.75
C GLY A 31 2.62 -3.04 -15.32
N ASP A 32 3.64 -3.54 -14.62
CA ASP A 32 3.50 -4.08 -13.27
C ASP A 32 3.40 -2.95 -12.22
N LEU A 33 2.38 -3.03 -11.37
CA LEU A 33 2.24 -2.13 -10.23
C LEU A 33 3.13 -2.59 -9.07
N GLU A 34 4.16 -1.80 -8.77
CA GLU A 34 5.08 -2.07 -7.65
C GLU A 34 4.56 -1.52 -6.32
N TRP A 35 3.83 -0.41 -6.35
CA TRP A 35 3.31 0.26 -5.17
C TRP A 35 2.05 1.07 -5.46
N MET A 36 1.21 1.26 -4.44
CA MET A 36 -0.02 2.04 -4.50
C MET A 36 -0.07 2.99 -3.31
N ILE A 37 -0.52 4.22 -3.55
CA ILE A 37 -0.76 5.21 -2.49
C ILE A 37 -2.23 5.61 -2.53
N THR A 38 -2.90 5.48 -1.40
CA THR A 38 -4.30 5.88 -1.22
C THR A 38 -4.37 6.96 -0.16
N SER A 39 -4.79 8.16 -0.56
CA SER A 39 -4.96 9.29 0.36
C SER A 39 -6.42 9.38 0.82
N TYR A 40 -6.62 9.36 2.13
CA TYR A 40 -7.89 9.63 2.80
C TYR A 40 -7.81 10.98 3.53
N GLN A 41 -8.94 11.45 4.07
CA GLN A 41 -9.01 12.74 4.75
C GLN A 41 -8.05 12.85 5.94
N GLU A 42 -7.90 11.78 6.72
CA GLU A 42 -7.10 11.78 7.96
C GLU A 42 -5.82 10.93 7.87
N MET A 43 -5.68 10.11 6.82
CA MET A 43 -4.58 9.16 6.70
C MET A 43 -4.15 8.94 5.26
N VAL A 44 -2.91 8.48 5.09
CA VAL A 44 -2.38 7.98 3.82
C VAL A 44 -1.96 6.53 4.01
N ILE A 45 -2.36 5.68 3.08
CA ILE A 45 -1.95 4.28 3.04
C ILE A 45 -1.02 4.08 1.85
N CYS A 46 0.22 3.67 2.12
CA CYS A 46 1.20 3.30 1.12
C CYS A 46 1.40 1.79 1.14
N GLN A 47 1.18 1.12 0.02
CA GLN A 47 1.26 -0.33 -0.09
C GLN A 47 2.29 -0.71 -1.14
N PHE A 48 3.14 -1.68 -0.81
CA PHE A 48 4.27 -2.10 -1.63
C PHE A 48 4.19 -3.60 -1.90
N HIS A 49 4.48 -3.98 -3.13
CA HIS A 49 4.59 -5.36 -3.58
C HIS A 49 6.05 -5.70 -3.84
N PHE A 50 6.60 -6.62 -3.05
CA PHE A 50 7.96 -7.11 -3.23
C PHE A 50 7.94 -8.52 -3.82
N THR A 51 8.47 -8.66 -5.02
CA THR A 51 8.67 -9.95 -5.69
C THR A 51 10.10 -10.44 -5.45
N CYS A 52 10.24 -11.72 -5.07
CA CYS A 52 11.52 -12.40 -5.00
C CYS A 52 11.40 -13.75 -5.69
N GLN A 53 12.40 -14.12 -6.51
CA GLN A 53 12.35 -15.35 -7.31
C GLN A 53 12.30 -16.64 -6.46
N SER A 54 12.67 -16.57 -5.18
CA SER A 54 12.80 -17.74 -4.29
C SER A 54 11.79 -17.77 -3.13
N ALA A 55 10.91 -16.77 -3.01
CA ALA A 55 10.03 -16.64 -1.84
C ALA A 55 8.60 -16.28 -2.23
N LEU A 56 7.67 -16.52 -1.31
CA LEU A 56 6.30 -16.02 -1.42
C LEU A 56 6.30 -14.49 -1.51
N PRO A 57 5.36 -13.89 -2.27
CA PRO A 57 5.28 -12.45 -2.42
C PRO A 57 5.04 -11.78 -1.06
N LEU A 58 5.78 -10.71 -0.79
CA LEU A 58 5.66 -9.91 0.43
C LEU A 58 4.91 -8.62 0.12
N PHE A 59 3.93 -8.31 0.98
CA PHE A 59 3.14 -7.09 0.89
C PHE A 59 3.36 -6.26 2.16
N LEU A 60 3.80 -5.03 1.99
CA LEU A 60 3.97 -4.08 3.09
C LEU A 60 2.89 -3.01 3.01
N THR A 61 2.15 -2.81 4.10
CA THR A 61 1.21 -1.69 4.24
C THR A 61 1.78 -0.72 5.28
N VAL A 62 2.01 0.52 4.87
CA VAL A 62 2.43 1.63 5.74
C VAL A 62 1.27 2.60 5.84
N VAL A 63 0.95 3.01 7.06
CA VAL A 63 -0.11 3.98 7.34
C VAL A 63 0.54 5.21 7.96
N GLY A 64 0.40 6.34 7.30
CA GLY A 64 0.81 7.65 7.79
C GLY A 64 -0.39 8.54 8.05
N SER A 65 -0.18 9.64 8.77
CA SER A 65 -1.16 10.73 8.83
C SER A 65 -1.33 11.39 7.46
N SER A 66 -2.41 12.16 7.28
CA SER A 66 -2.66 12.94 6.07
C SER A 66 -1.55 13.96 5.75
N GLU A 67 -0.78 14.38 6.74
CA GLU A 67 0.33 15.32 6.59
C GLU A 67 1.70 14.64 6.40
N CYS A 68 1.73 13.31 6.28
CA CYS A 68 3.01 12.59 6.18
C CYS A 68 3.75 12.92 4.87
N ASN A 69 5.08 13.02 4.94
CA ASN A 69 5.89 13.23 3.74
C ASN A 69 5.98 11.94 2.92
N ILE A 70 5.10 11.83 1.91
CA ILE A 70 5.02 10.69 1.01
C ILE A 70 6.35 10.43 0.26
N GLY A 71 7.09 11.50 -0.04
CA GLY A 71 8.39 11.41 -0.71
C GLY A 71 9.42 10.59 0.09
N GLY A 72 9.29 10.52 1.42
CA GLY A 72 10.14 9.69 2.26
C GLY A 72 9.92 8.19 2.10
N PHE A 73 8.73 7.76 1.66
CA PHE A 73 8.40 6.34 1.48
C PHE A 73 8.71 5.81 0.08
N THR A 74 9.03 6.69 -0.87
CA THR A 74 9.16 6.37 -2.30
C THR A 74 10.60 6.39 -2.80
N ILE A 75 11.59 6.45 -1.90
CA ILE A 75 13.01 6.53 -2.26
C ILE A 75 13.47 5.17 -2.81
N LYS A 76 13.82 5.16 -4.11
CA LYS A 76 14.53 4.08 -4.81
C LYS A 76 16.00 4.06 -4.45
#